data_AF-A0AAD7ZWL9-F1
#
_entry.id   AF-A0AAD7ZWL9-F1
#
_cell.length_a   1.000
_cell.length_b   1.000
_cell.length_c   1.000
_cell.angle_alpha   90.00
_cell.angle_beta   90.00
_cell.angle_gamma   90.00
#
_symmetry.space_group_name_H-M   'P 1'
#
loop_
_entity.id
_entity.type
_entity.pdbx_description
1 polymer ?
#
loop_
_entity_poly.entity_id
_entity_poly.type
_entity_poly.pdbx_seq_one_letter_code
_entity_poly.pdbx_strand_id
1 'polypeptide(L)'
;MNYFRNKYVNVLFVVLSDDPSWCYEKLKSSDSVVLKGNSAEQDLSIMANCNHTILDYGTYGKWGAMFAGGETFLYNISSSVKIAKLMPNWHLVS
;
A
#
# COMPACT_ATOMS: atom_id res chain seq x y z
N MET A 1 4.85 -2.54 -7.70
CA MET A 1 6.22 -2.23 -7.19
C MET A 1 7.14 -1.69 -8.28
N ASN A 2 7.32 -2.34 -9.44
CA ASN A 2 8.25 -1.87 -10.49
C ASN A 2 8.02 -0.42 -10.97
N TYR A 3 6.76 0.04 -11.01
CA TYR A 3 6.45 1.45 -11.27
C TYR A 3 7.26 2.41 -10.38
N PHE A 4 7.24 2.19 -9.06
CA PHE A 4 7.98 3.03 -8.11
C PHE A 4 9.49 2.81 -8.21
N ARG A 5 9.96 1.57 -8.42
CA ARG A 5 11.38 1.28 -8.63
C ARG A 5 11.97 2.02 -9.82
N ASN A 6 11.19 2.18 -10.89
CA ASN A 6 11.62 2.89 -12.10
C ASN A 6 11.52 4.41 -11.95
N LYS A 7 10.60 4.88 -11.09
CA LYS A 7 10.31 6.32 -10.92
C LYS A 7 11.22 6.99 -9.88
N TYR A 8 11.63 6.26 -8.85
CA TYR A 8 12.39 6.81 -7.72
C TYR A 8 13.68 6.03 -7.47
N VAL A 9 14.70 6.72 -6.97
CA VAL A 9 15.96 6.12 -6.52
C VAL A 9 15.82 5.75 -5.03
N ASN A 10 16.31 4.58 -4.63
CA ASN A 10 16.30 4.09 -3.23
C ASN A 10 14.89 3.96 -2.63
N VAL A 11 14.04 3.13 -3.24
CA VAL A 11 12.69 2.84 -2.72
C VAL A 11 12.73 1.76 -1.64
N LEU A 12 11.93 1.92 -0.59
CA LEU A 12 11.65 0.89 0.40
C LEU A 12 10.14 0.59 0.40
N PHE A 13 9.78 -0.68 0.21
CA PHE A 13 8.42 -1.16 0.33
C PHE A 13 8.17 -1.70 1.74
N VAL A 14 7.37 -0.99 2.53
CA VAL A 14 6.88 -1.48 3.82
C VAL A 14 5.59 -2.26 3.57
N VAL A 15 5.57 -3.53 3.95
CA VAL A 15 4.46 -4.46 3.73
C VAL A 15 3.78 -4.79 5.05
N LEU A 16 2.47 -4.55 5.09
CA LEU A 16 1.60 -4.71 6.26
C LEU A 16 0.42 -5.58 5.84
N SER A 17 0.07 -6.55 6.67
CA SER A 17 -0.94 -7.57 6.36
C SER A 17 -1.40 -8.28 7.63
N ASP A 18 -2.62 -8.80 7.63
CA ASP A 18 -3.13 -9.73 8.63
C ASP A 18 -2.48 -11.13 8.49
N ASP A 19 -1.92 -11.45 7.32
CA ASP A 19 -1.05 -12.61 7.10
C ASP A 19 0.36 -12.16 6.65
N PRO A 20 1.21 -11.71 7.59
CA PRO A 20 2.57 -11.29 7.26
C PRO A 20 3.51 -12.46 6.94
N SER A 21 3.11 -13.71 7.24
CA SER A 21 3.90 -14.89 6.87
C SER A 21 3.78 -15.14 5.37
N TRP A 22 2.56 -15.14 4.83
CA TRP A 22 2.33 -15.23 3.39
C TRP A 22 3.02 -14.08 2.63
N CYS A 23 2.90 -12.85 3.12
CA CYS A 23 3.56 -11.69 2.51
C CYS A 23 5.08 -11.85 2.48
N TYR A 24 5.69 -12.36 3.54
CA TYR A 24 7.13 -12.60 3.56
C TYR A 24 7.55 -13.65 2.53
N GLU A 25 6.77 -14.71 2.34
CA GLU A 25 7.10 -15.73 1.32
C GLU A 25 6.95 -15.22 -0.11
N LYS A 26 5.97 -14.35 -0.38
CA LYS A 26 5.62 -13.92 -1.74
C LYS A 26 6.23 -12.58 -2.17
N LEU A 27 6.43 -11.68 -1.23
CA LEU A 27 6.79 -10.28 -1.50
C LEU A 27 8.19 -9.91 -1.02
N LYS A 28 8.92 -10.82 -0.38
CA LYS A 28 10.30 -10.57 0.04
C LYS A 28 11.18 -10.27 -1.18
N SER A 29 11.87 -9.14 -1.08
CA SER A 29 12.86 -8.63 -2.01
C SER A 29 13.90 -7.79 -1.25
N SER A 30 14.98 -7.39 -1.91
CA SER A 30 16.05 -6.59 -1.30
C SER A 30 15.59 -5.20 -0.83
N ASP A 31 14.48 -4.72 -1.37
CA ASP A 31 13.91 -3.39 -1.14
C ASP A 31 12.55 -3.45 -0.44
N SER A 32 12.23 -4.56 0.24
CA SER A 32 10.97 -4.72 0.98
C SER A 32 11.19 -5.18 2.40
N VAL A 33 10.40 -4.66 3.34
CA VAL A 33 10.32 -5.15 4.72
C VAL A 33 8.88 -5.52 5.05
N VAL A 34 8.68 -6.73 5.58
CA VAL A 34 7.38 -7.19 6.05
C VAL A 34 7.35 -7.05 7.57
N LEU A 35 6.44 -6.23 8.10
CA LEU A 35 6.33 -6.03 9.55
C LEU A 35 5.49 -7.15 10.17
N LYS A 36 5.84 -7.50 11.41
CA LYS A 36 5.19 -8.58 12.18
C LYS A 36 5.01 -8.14 13.62
N GLY A 37 3.84 -8.44 14.20
CA GLY A 37 3.57 -8.24 15.63
C GLY A 37 3.16 -6.81 16.02
N ASN A 38 2.91 -5.92 15.06
CA ASN A 38 2.37 -4.60 15.32
C ASN A 38 0.85 -4.67 15.60
N SER A 39 0.35 -3.68 16.32
CA SER A 39 -1.10 -3.42 16.39
C SER A 39 -1.60 -2.77 15.11
N ALA A 40 -2.91 -2.84 14.87
CA ALA A 40 -3.53 -2.19 13.71
C ALA A 40 -3.33 -0.66 13.72
N GLU A 41 -3.25 -0.01 14.87
CA GLU A 41 -3.00 1.43 14.98
C GLU A 41 -1.56 1.78 14.64
N GLN A 42 -0.60 0.93 15.03
CA GLN A 42 0.81 1.09 14.67
C GLN A 42 1.01 0.95 13.16
N ASP A 43 0.42 -0.08 12.55
CA ASP A 43 0.46 -0.27 11.11
C ASP A 43 -0.18 0.89 10.35
N LEU A 44 -1.33 1.39 10.82
CA LEU A 44 -2.00 2.52 10.18
C LEU A 44 -1.17 3.81 10.27
N SER A 45 -0.50 4.03 11.41
CA SER A 45 0.44 5.15 11.60
C SER A 45 1.63 5.06 10.64
N ILE A 46 2.18 3.85 10.44
CA ILE A 46 3.25 3.61 9.49
C ILE A 46 2.77 3.86 8.05
N MET A 47 1.59 3.37 7.67
CA MET A 47 0.98 3.64 6.36
C MET A 47 0.81 5.14 6.11
N ALA A 48 0.29 5.87 7.10
CA ALA A 48 0.06 7.30 7.02
C ALA A 48 1.34 8.13 6.81
N ASN A 49 2.50 7.60 7.21
CA ASN A 49 3.80 8.27 7.03
C ASN A 49 4.55 7.81 5.77
N CYS A 50 4.00 6.90 4.98
CA CYS A 50 4.60 6.47 3.72
C CYS A 50 4.39 7.51 2.62
N ASN A 51 5.28 7.57 1.62
CA ASN A 51 5.16 8.53 0.52
C ASN A 51 4.08 8.15 -0.50
N HIS A 52 3.83 6.85 -0.69
CA HIS A 52 2.91 6.28 -1.67
C HIS A 52 2.30 5.01 -1.12
N THR A 53 1.16 4.58 -1.69
CA THR A 53 0.47 3.38 -1.23
C THR A 53 0.18 2.43 -2.39
N ILE A 54 0.42 1.13 -2.16
CA ILE A 54 -0.17 0.05 -2.95
C ILE A 54 -1.07 -0.70 -1.97
N LEU A 55 -2.35 -0.82 -2.29
CA LEU A 55 -3.31 -1.56 -1.47
C LEU A 55 -4.15 -2.49 -2.34
N ASP A 56 -4.72 -3.50 -1.72
CA ASP A 56 -5.62 -4.45 -2.36
C ASP A 56 -7.06 -3.90 -2.39
N TYR A 57 -7.87 -4.24 -1.38
CA TYR A 57 -9.25 -3.82 -1.18
C TYR A 57 -9.51 -3.55 0.31
N GLY A 58 -10.73 -3.09 0.61
CA GLY A 58 -11.12 -2.83 1.99
C GLY A 58 -10.89 -1.39 2.44
N THR A 59 -11.36 -1.07 3.65
CA THR A 59 -11.40 0.28 4.21
C THR A 59 -10.11 0.66 4.92
N TYR A 60 -9.46 -0.31 5.56
CA TYR A 60 -8.22 -0.08 6.33
C TYR A 60 -7.11 0.51 5.45
N GLY A 61 -6.80 -0.15 4.31
CA GLY A 61 -5.81 0.35 3.36
C GLY A 61 -6.18 1.70 2.76
N LYS A 62 -7.48 1.96 2.54
CA LYS A 62 -7.96 3.26 2.03
C LYS A 62 -7.69 4.41 3.01
N TRP A 63 -7.89 4.19 4.31
CA TRP A 63 -7.56 5.20 5.33
C TRP A 63 -6.06 5.48 5.36
N GLY A 64 -5.23 4.45 5.37
CA GLY A 64 -3.77 4.61 5.30
C GLY A 64 -3.32 5.41 4.07
N ALA A 65 -3.89 5.10 2.89
CA ALA A 65 -3.61 5.81 1.65
C ALA A 65 -4.07 7.28 1.66
N MET A 66 -5.26 7.55 2.23
CA MET A 66 -5.76 8.92 2.39
C MET A 66 -4.85 9.75 3.29
N PHE A 67 -4.36 9.18 4.39
CA PHE A 67 -3.45 9.88 5.29
C PHE A 67 -2.05 10.09 4.69
N ALA A 68 -1.55 9.11 3.92
CA ALA A 68 -0.28 9.23 3.19
C ALA A 68 -0.31 10.34 2.13
N GLY A 69 -1.44 10.52 1.45
CA GLY A 69 -1.66 11.63 0.50
C GLY A 69 -0.91 11.54 -0.83
N GLY A 70 -0.10 10.51 -1.06
CA GLY A 70 0.63 10.29 -2.30
C GLY A 70 -0.12 9.47 -3.37
N GLU A 71 0.58 9.10 -4.44
CA GLU A 71 0.08 8.14 -5.43
C GLU A 71 -0.36 6.83 -4.78
N THR A 72 -1.58 6.42 -5.09
CA THR A 72 -2.21 5.23 -4.55
C THR A 72 -2.59 4.30 -5.67
N PHE A 73 -2.11 3.06 -5.65
CA PHE A 73 -2.51 2.01 -6.58
C PHE A 73 -3.41 1.01 -5.84
N LEU A 74 -4.59 0.74 -6.40
CA LEU A 74 -5.58 -0.16 -5.79
C LEU A 74 -6.16 -1.14 -6.80
N TYR A 75 -6.48 -2.35 -6.35
CA TYR A 75 -6.98 -3.40 -7.23
C TYR A 75 -8.37 -3.06 -7.81
N ASN A 76 -8.56 -3.36 -9.10
CA ASN A 76 -9.77 -3.00 -9.82
C ASN A 76 -10.95 -3.90 -9.47
N ILE A 77 -11.69 -3.48 -8.45
CA ILE A 77 -12.99 -4.05 -8.07
C ILE A 77 -14.06 -2.96 -8.00
N SER A 78 -15.33 -3.34 -7.99
CA SER A 78 -16.47 -2.42 -7.98
C SER A 78 -16.36 -1.31 -6.90
N SER A 79 -15.91 -1.68 -5.69
CA SER A 79 -15.74 -0.72 -4.59
C SER A 79 -14.56 0.25 -4.76
N SER A 80 -13.57 -0.11 -5.59
CA SER A 80 -12.38 0.69 -5.88
C SER A 80 -12.63 1.73 -6.97
N VAL A 81 -13.48 1.39 -7.95
CA VAL A 81 -13.79 2.28 -9.09
C VAL A 81 -14.34 3.62 -8.64
N LYS A 82 -15.26 3.62 -7.67
CA LYS A 82 -15.90 4.86 -7.18
C LYS A 82 -14.89 5.80 -6.52
N ILE A 83 -14.03 5.27 -5.64
CA ILE A 83 -13.06 6.09 -4.91
C ILE A 83 -11.92 6.56 -5.81
N ALA A 84 -11.45 5.73 -6.75
CA ALA A 84 -10.42 6.12 -7.71
C ALA A 84 -10.86 7.28 -8.61
N LYS A 85 -12.15 7.39 -8.92
CA LYS A 85 -12.71 8.54 -9.67
C LYS A 85 -12.76 9.84 -8.86
N LEU A 86 -12.81 9.74 -7.53
CA LEU A 86 -12.93 10.89 -6.63
C LEU A 86 -11.57 11.42 -6.19
N MET A 87 -10.56 10.56 -6.12
CA MET A 87 -9.24 10.88 -5.61
C MET A 87 -8.26 11.11 -6.77
N PRO A 88 -7.58 12.28 -6.84
CA PRO A 88 -6.82 12.68 -8.03
C PRO A 88 -5.60 11.80 -8.34
N ASN A 89 -4.96 11.21 -7.32
CA ASN A 89 -3.73 10.41 -7.47
C ASN A 89 -3.98 8.91 -7.26
N TRP A 90 -5.20 8.44 -7.48
CA TRP A 90 -5.58 7.04 -7.25
C TRP A 90 -5.76 6.30 -8.58
N HIS A 91 -5.02 5.21 -8.73
CA HIS A 91 -4.87 4.47 -9.97
C HIS A 91 -5.38 3.03 -9.81
N LEU A 92 -6.35 2.64 -10.64
CA LEU A 92 -6.82 1.26 -10.68
C LEU A 92 -5.80 0.38 -11.40
N VAL A 93 -5.50 -0.79 -10.83
CA VAL A 93 -4.63 -1.81 -11.44
C VAL A 93 -5.36 -3.14 -11.60
N SER A 94 -5.04 -3.85 -12.68
CA SER A 94 -5.58 -5.17 -13.05
C SER A 94 -4.58 -6.28 -12.78
#